data_AF-A0A561X110-F1
#
_entry.id   AF-A0A561X110-F1
#
_cell.length_a   1.000
_cell.length_b   1.000
_cell.length_c   1.000
_cell.angle_alpha   90.00
_cell.angle_beta   90.00
_cell.angle_gamma   90.00
#
_symmetry.space_group_name_H-M   'P 1'
#
loop_
_entity.id
_entity.type
_entity.pdbx_description
1 polymer ?
#
loop_
_entity_poly.entity_id
_entity_poly.type
_entity_poly.pdbx_seq_one_letter_code
_entity_poly.pdbx_strand_id
1 'polypeptide(L)'
;MEKRRELERLREQLNQWLAEEESDNDWEWIRRGEEIVERLSQLEPENKNLRTWFAQVLCRYGRDIKLKKRNFQKARTLFEEALRFDPEDPVCRYHLGHLELYDRKWRKAIQQLEFVWKSTHQALKPYHYIRALCSSAIAYNQLGDPKKALELLDQAEKKTDSHLYQTEIDNVRLQVNVREKAEAEKDECLFLLIEENRRLPITYGEACELAEEDDQYVILDMRRNAVFHGPCDSVPLPDRLVKLLQCLLKAAPNVREYSDIRAEVWGEGEDVRDDVVKKMIEKLRKRLASCFSEPIDQIIVNVRGRGYRWECEIPYRIIVSQDDYEYVI
;
A
#
# COMPACT_ATOMS: atom_id res chain seq x y z
N MET A 1 -50.03 -6.84 -38.79
CA MET A 1 -49.88 -8.31 -38.90
C MET A 1 -48.42 -8.73 -39.00
N GLU A 2 -47.58 -8.01 -39.73
CA GLU A 2 -46.16 -8.31 -39.95
C GLU A 2 -45.33 -8.30 -38.66
N LYS A 3 -45.44 -7.24 -37.84
CA LYS A 3 -44.79 -7.14 -36.52
C LYS A 3 -45.07 -8.34 -35.59
N ARG A 4 -46.32 -8.84 -35.59
CA ARG A 4 -46.73 -9.97 -34.72
C ARG A 4 -46.12 -11.29 -35.19
N ARG A 5 -46.07 -11.52 -36.51
CA ARG A 5 -45.43 -12.70 -37.11
C ARG A 5 -43.92 -12.70 -36.89
N GLU A 6 -43.29 -11.53 -37.00
CA GLU A 6 -41.86 -11.38 -36.73
C GLU A 6 -41.53 -11.64 -35.25
N LEU A 7 -42.37 -11.16 -34.33
CA LEU A 7 -42.23 -11.43 -32.89
C LEU A 7 -42.33 -12.93 -32.58
N GLU A 8 -43.33 -13.63 -33.15
CA GLU A 8 -43.47 -15.09 -32.99
C GLU A 8 -42.26 -15.84 -33.55
N ARG A 9 -41.76 -15.43 -34.73
CA ARG A 9 -40.54 -16.01 -35.32
C ARG A 9 -39.31 -15.80 -34.44
N LEU A 10 -39.10 -14.61 -33.90
CA LEU A 10 -37.94 -14.32 -33.03
C LEU A 10 -38.04 -15.05 -31.69
N ARG A 11 -39.24 -15.22 -31.13
CA ARG A 11 -39.45 -16.04 -29.92
C ARG A 11 -39.15 -17.51 -30.17
N GLU A 12 -39.52 -18.02 -31.34
CA GLU A 12 -39.16 -19.39 -31.75
C GLU A 12 -37.64 -19.55 -31.91
N GLN A 13 -36.97 -18.58 -32.55
CA GLN A 13 -35.51 -18.56 -32.64
C GLN A 13 -34.83 -18.48 -31.26
N LEU A 14 -35.40 -17.71 -30.33
CA LEU A 14 -34.91 -17.63 -28.96
C LEU A 14 -35.03 -18.99 -28.25
N ASN A 15 -36.17 -19.67 -28.40
CA ASN A 15 -36.38 -21.01 -27.83
C ASN A 15 -35.40 -22.03 -28.43
N GLN A 16 -35.16 -21.99 -29.74
CA GLN A 16 -34.18 -22.84 -30.40
C GLN A 16 -32.77 -22.55 -29.88
N TRP A 17 -32.37 -21.28 -29.78
CA TRP A 17 -31.08 -20.87 -29.23
C TRP A 17 -30.87 -21.32 -27.77
N LEU A 18 -31.93 -21.29 -26.95
CA LEU A 18 -31.91 -21.82 -25.57
C LEU A 18 -31.82 -23.35 -25.50
N ALA A 19 -32.34 -24.05 -26.51
CA ALA A 19 -32.36 -25.52 -26.60
C ALA A 19 -31.09 -26.10 -27.25
N GLU A 20 -30.39 -25.30 -28.07
CA GLU A 20 -29.06 -25.62 -28.56
C GLU A 20 -28.11 -25.75 -27.36
N GLU A 21 -27.70 -26.98 -27.04
CA GLU A 21 -26.61 -27.19 -26.08
C GLU A 21 -25.35 -26.52 -26.58
N GLU A 22 -24.60 -25.92 -25.64
CA GLU A 22 -23.30 -25.26 -25.79
C GLU A 22 -22.49 -25.85 -26.97
N SER A 23 -22.50 -25.19 -28.13
CA SER A 23 -21.70 -25.64 -29.27
C SER A 23 -20.21 -25.37 -29.00
N ASP A 24 -19.32 -26.13 -29.66
CA ASP A 24 -17.87 -25.92 -29.57
C ASP A 24 -17.43 -24.48 -29.95
N ASN A 25 -18.28 -23.71 -30.63
CA ASN A 25 -18.05 -22.30 -30.95
C ASN A 25 -18.95 -21.35 -30.14
N ASP A 26 -18.73 -21.32 -28.83
CA ASP A 26 -19.49 -20.51 -27.87
C ASP A 26 -19.62 -19.00 -28.21
N TRP A 27 -18.70 -18.42 -28.99
CA TRP A 27 -18.79 -17.00 -29.41
C TRP A 27 -19.90 -16.75 -30.44
N GLU A 28 -20.10 -17.71 -31.33
CA GLU A 28 -21.17 -17.66 -32.33
C GLU A 28 -22.53 -17.82 -31.66
N TRP A 29 -22.59 -18.66 -30.61
CA TRP A 29 -23.77 -18.79 -29.77
C TRP A 29 -24.12 -17.48 -29.07
N ILE A 30 -23.16 -16.80 -28.43
CA ILE A 30 -23.40 -15.50 -27.78
C ILE A 30 -23.91 -14.46 -28.78
N ARG A 31 -23.24 -14.32 -29.93
CA ARG A 31 -23.60 -13.33 -30.96
C ARG A 31 -25.02 -13.57 -31.49
N ARG A 32 -25.39 -14.83 -31.77
CA ARG A 32 -26.76 -15.17 -32.20
C ARG A 32 -27.79 -14.80 -31.13
N GLY A 33 -27.50 -15.08 -29.86
CA GLY A 33 -28.37 -14.70 -28.75
C GLY A 33 -28.56 -13.19 -28.64
N GLU A 34 -27.48 -12.43 -28.77
CA GLU A 34 -27.49 -10.96 -28.75
C GLU A 34 -28.33 -10.39 -29.91
N GLU A 35 -28.12 -10.86 -31.14
CA GLU A 35 -28.88 -10.42 -32.31
C GLU A 35 -30.40 -10.65 -32.15
N ILE A 36 -30.79 -11.81 -31.58
CA ILE A 36 -32.20 -12.13 -31.30
C ILE A 36 -32.76 -11.17 -30.25
N VAL A 37 -32.03 -10.94 -29.15
CA VAL A 37 -32.46 -10.09 -28.04
C VAL A 37 -32.52 -8.62 -28.44
N GLU A 38 -31.56 -8.12 -29.23
CA GLU A 38 -31.58 -6.75 -29.74
C GLU A 38 -32.82 -6.51 -30.62
N ARG A 39 -33.10 -7.42 -31.57
CA ARG A 39 -34.28 -7.32 -32.43
C ARG A 39 -35.58 -7.39 -31.63
N LEU A 40 -35.66 -8.30 -30.66
CA LEU A 40 -36.81 -8.38 -29.76
C LEU A 40 -36.96 -7.10 -28.93
N SER A 41 -35.85 -6.52 -28.44
CA SER A 41 -35.85 -5.25 -27.69
C SER A 41 -36.29 -4.05 -28.55
N GLN A 42 -36.03 -4.06 -29.85
CA GLN A 42 -36.52 -3.03 -30.79
C GLN A 42 -38.03 -3.16 -31.04
N LEU A 43 -38.53 -4.39 -31.13
CA LEU A 43 -39.95 -4.67 -31.37
C LEU A 43 -40.81 -4.50 -30.11
N GLU A 44 -40.23 -4.75 -28.92
CA GLU A 44 -40.83 -4.57 -27.60
C GLU A 44 -40.01 -3.59 -26.72
N PRO A 45 -39.94 -2.28 -27.05
CA PRO A 45 -39.12 -1.31 -26.31
C PRO A 45 -39.53 -1.14 -24.84
N GLU A 46 -40.79 -1.44 -24.51
CA GLU A 46 -41.32 -1.37 -23.15
C GLU A 46 -40.88 -2.56 -22.28
N ASN A 47 -40.41 -3.66 -22.90
CA ASN A 47 -39.99 -4.86 -22.21
C ASN A 47 -38.51 -4.77 -21.77
N LYS A 48 -38.24 -3.90 -20.79
CA LYS A 48 -36.90 -3.73 -20.20
C LYS A 48 -36.34 -5.04 -19.61
N ASN A 49 -37.20 -5.97 -19.22
CA ASN A 49 -36.84 -7.25 -18.61
C ASN A 49 -36.09 -8.18 -19.56
N LEU A 50 -36.23 -8.01 -20.88
CA LEU A 50 -35.58 -8.89 -21.86
C LEU A 50 -34.05 -8.78 -21.80
N ARG A 51 -33.52 -7.55 -21.67
CA ARG A 51 -32.08 -7.29 -21.56
C ARG A 51 -31.52 -7.84 -20.24
N THR A 52 -32.22 -7.59 -19.13
CA THR A 52 -31.88 -8.14 -17.81
C THR A 52 -31.91 -9.67 -17.82
N TRP A 53 -32.91 -10.28 -18.46
CA TRP A 53 -32.98 -11.73 -18.60
C TRP A 53 -31.80 -12.29 -19.41
N PHE A 54 -31.42 -11.63 -20.51
CA PHE A 54 -30.27 -12.04 -21.29
C PHE A 54 -28.96 -11.90 -20.50
N ALA A 55 -28.79 -10.81 -19.74
CA ALA A 55 -27.68 -10.64 -18.80
C ALA A 55 -27.59 -11.82 -17.82
N GLN A 56 -28.72 -12.25 -17.25
CA GLN A 56 -28.77 -13.40 -16.34
C GLN A 56 -28.43 -14.73 -17.02
N VAL A 57 -28.77 -14.90 -18.31
CA VAL A 57 -28.35 -16.08 -19.09
C VAL A 57 -26.83 -16.07 -19.25
N LEU A 58 -26.24 -14.96 -19.69
CA LEU A 58 -24.80 -14.79 -19.82
C LEU A 58 -24.07 -14.98 -18.48
N CYS A 59 -24.63 -14.46 -17.38
CA CYS A 59 -24.06 -14.61 -16.05
C CYS A 59 -24.03 -16.07 -15.60
N ARG A 60 -25.12 -16.81 -15.81
CA ARG A 60 -25.18 -18.26 -15.50
C ARG A 60 -24.19 -19.05 -16.35
N TYR A 61 -24.09 -18.71 -17.62
CA TYR A 61 -23.17 -19.38 -18.54
C TYR A 61 -21.70 -19.09 -18.18
N GLY A 62 -21.35 -17.83 -17.89
CA GLY A 62 -20.02 -17.44 -17.38
C GLY A 62 -19.64 -18.19 -16.10
N ARG A 63 -20.60 -18.40 -15.20
CA ARG A 63 -20.39 -19.21 -13.99
C ARG A 63 -20.09 -20.67 -14.31
N ASP A 64 -20.82 -21.27 -15.24
CA ASP A 64 -20.62 -22.67 -15.63
C ASP A 64 -19.26 -22.86 -16.34
N ILE A 65 -18.86 -21.93 -17.21
CA ILE A 65 -17.53 -21.91 -17.82
C ILE A 65 -16.42 -21.78 -16.76
N LYS A 66 -16.61 -20.92 -15.76
CA LYS A 66 -15.67 -20.73 -14.65
C LYS A 66 -15.51 -22.00 -13.81
N LEU A 67 -16.61 -22.68 -13.48
CA LEU A 67 -16.61 -23.79 -12.54
C LEU A 67 -16.31 -25.14 -13.21
N LYS A 68 -16.93 -25.43 -14.35
CA LYS A 68 -16.84 -26.73 -15.04
C LYS A 68 -15.63 -26.79 -15.96
N LYS A 69 -15.46 -25.78 -16.81
CA LYS A 69 -14.39 -25.74 -17.84
C LYS A 69 -13.11 -25.06 -17.34
N ARG A 70 -13.14 -24.42 -16.16
CA ARG A 70 -12.03 -23.65 -15.54
C ARG A 70 -11.41 -22.61 -16.49
N ASN A 71 -12.17 -22.12 -17.47
CA ASN A 71 -11.69 -21.13 -18.41
C ASN A 71 -12.01 -19.71 -17.89
N PHE A 72 -11.09 -19.17 -17.09
CA PHE A 72 -11.28 -17.89 -16.40
C PHE A 72 -11.36 -16.69 -17.34
N GLN A 73 -10.59 -16.69 -18.43
CA GLN A 73 -10.58 -15.58 -19.39
C GLN A 73 -11.91 -15.46 -20.13
N LYS A 74 -12.50 -16.60 -20.49
CA LYS A 74 -13.80 -16.64 -21.13
C LYS A 74 -14.93 -16.28 -20.17
N ALA A 75 -14.89 -16.83 -18.96
CA ALA A 75 -15.86 -16.48 -17.92
C ALA A 75 -15.86 -14.98 -17.63
N ARG A 76 -14.68 -14.36 -17.56
CA ARG A 76 -14.52 -12.91 -17.41
C ARG A 76 -15.24 -12.15 -18.53
N THR A 77 -15.01 -12.53 -19.79
CA THR A 77 -15.65 -11.83 -20.92
C THR A 77 -17.17 -11.98 -20.85
N LEU A 78 -17.67 -13.16 -20.50
CA LEU A 78 -19.11 -13.40 -20.32
C LEU A 78 -19.72 -12.52 -19.21
N PHE A 79 -19.02 -12.34 -18.08
CA PHE A 79 -19.48 -11.44 -17.03
C PHE A 79 -19.41 -9.97 -17.46
N GLU A 80 -18.39 -9.56 -18.22
CA GLU A 80 -18.27 -8.21 -18.75
C GLU A 80 -19.38 -7.90 -19.75
N GLU A 81 -19.71 -8.83 -20.65
CA GLU A 81 -20.84 -8.71 -21.57
C GLU A 81 -22.18 -8.67 -20.82
N ALA A 82 -22.38 -9.54 -19.83
CA ALA A 82 -23.58 -9.50 -18.98
C ALA A 82 -23.76 -8.12 -18.31
N LEU A 83 -22.67 -7.53 -17.81
CA LEU A 83 -22.69 -6.19 -17.19
C LEU A 83 -22.93 -5.05 -18.20
N ARG A 84 -22.79 -5.27 -19.52
CA ARG A 84 -23.24 -4.27 -20.52
C ARG A 84 -24.76 -4.20 -20.60
N PHE A 85 -25.44 -5.33 -20.43
CA PHE A 85 -26.90 -5.41 -20.45
C PHE A 85 -27.52 -5.06 -19.08
N ASP A 86 -26.85 -5.42 -18.00
CA ASP A 86 -27.25 -5.08 -16.63
C ASP A 86 -26.03 -4.61 -15.80
N PRO A 87 -25.71 -3.30 -15.83
CA PRO A 87 -24.54 -2.75 -15.13
C PRO A 87 -24.55 -2.91 -13.61
N GLU A 88 -25.71 -3.13 -13.00
CA GLU A 88 -25.85 -3.22 -11.55
C GLU A 88 -25.98 -4.67 -11.06
N ASP A 89 -25.90 -5.67 -11.94
CA ASP A 89 -25.99 -7.09 -11.55
C ASP A 89 -24.89 -7.48 -10.54
N PRO A 90 -25.25 -7.70 -9.26
CA PRO A 90 -24.28 -7.98 -8.23
C PRO A 90 -23.77 -9.42 -8.28
N VAL A 91 -24.47 -10.34 -8.95
CA VAL A 91 -23.99 -11.73 -9.10
C VAL A 91 -22.81 -11.75 -10.07
N CYS A 92 -22.93 -11.03 -11.18
CA CYS A 92 -21.86 -10.90 -12.14
C CYS A 92 -20.66 -10.13 -11.56
N ARG A 93 -20.90 -9.04 -10.82
CA ARG A 93 -19.83 -8.32 -10.10
C ARG A 93 -19.15 -9.18 -9.03
N TYR A 94 -19.92 -10.00 -8.30
CA TYR A 94 -19.37 -10.99 -7.37
C TYR A 94 -18.40 -11.93 -8.08
N HIS A 95 -18.81 -12.54 -9.20
CA HIS A 95 -17.96 -13.49 -9.91
C HIS A 95 -16.73 -12.82 -10.54
N LEU A 96 -16.88 -11.62 -11.09
CA LEU A 96 -15.79 -10.83 -11.66
C LEU A 96 -14.78 -10.41 -10.58
N GLY A 97 -15.26 -9.93 -9.43
CA GLY A 97 -14.39 -9.56 -8.30
C GLY A 97 -13.49 -10.70 -7.82
N HIS A 98 -14.00 -11.94 -7.78
CA HIS A 98 -13.20 -13.11 -7.45
C HIS A 98 -12.19 -13.48 -8.55
N LEU A 99 -12.50 -13.24 -9.83
CA LEU A 99 -11.52 -13.41 -10.91
C LEU A 99 -10.41 -12.37 -10.82
N GLU A 100 -10.73 -11.13 -10.44
CA GLU A 100 -9.73 -10.09 -10.21
C GLU A 100 -8.82 -10.40 -9.01
N LEU A 101 -9.37 -11.02 -7.95
CA LEU A 101 -8.56 -11.52 -6.85
C LEU A 101 -7.60 -12.62 -7.27
N TYR A 102 -8.06 -13.57 -8.07
CA TYR A 102 -7.22 -14.64 -8.60
C TYR A 102 -6.06 -14.06 -9.44
N ASP A 103 -6.35 -13.04 -10.23
CA ASP A 103 -5.37 -12.29 -11.04
C ASP A 103 -4.51 -11.29 -10.21
N ARG A 104 -4.70 -11.23 -8.89
CA ARG A 104 -4.00 -10.29 -7.97
C ARG A 104 -4.23 -8.81 -8.28
N LYS A 105 -5.32 -8.48 -8.99
CA LYS A 105 -5.73 -7.11 -9.31
C LYS A 105 -6.56 -6.54 -8.15
N TRP A 106 -5.93 -6.36 -6.99
CA TRP A 106 -6.57 -6.06 -5.71
C TRP A 106 -7.54 -4.87 -5.76
N ARG A 107 -7.12 -3.74 -6.36
CA ARG A 107 -7.98 -2.55 -6.46
C ARG A 107 -9.24 -2.79 -7.30
N LYS A 108 -9.11 -3.51 -8.43
CA LYS A 108 -10.25 -3.86 -9.29
C LYS A 108 -11.18 -4.86 -8.57
N ALA A 109 -10.61 -5.83 -7.85
CA ALA A 109 -11.39 -6.76 -7.05
C ALA A 109 -12.26 -6.03 -6.02
N ILE A 110 -11.66 -5.11 -5.25
CA ILE A 110 -12.37 -4.30 -4.25
C ILE A 110 -13.53 -3.54 -4.91
N GLN A 111 -13.27 -2.84 -6.02
CA GLN A 111 -14.29 -2.09 -6.75
C GLN A 111 -15.49 -2.96 -7.16
N GLN A 112 -15.24 -4.18 -7.66
CA GLN A 112 -16.33 -5.07 -8.08
C GLN A 112 -17.09 -5.65 -6.89
N LEU A 113 -16.37 -6.10 -5.86
CA LEU A 113 -16.97 -6.71 -4.69
C LEU A 113 -17.75 -5.68 -3.84
N GLU A 114 -17.40 -4.40 -3.90
CA GLU A 114 -18.07 -3.33 -3.16
C GLU A 114 -19.54 -3.18 -3.52
N PHE A 115 -19.85 -3.32 -4.80
CA PHE A 115 -21.25 -3.37 -5.25
C PHE A 115 -22.00 -4.54 -4.62
N VAL A 116 -21.34 -5.67 -4.36
CA VAL A 116 -21.99 -6.87 -3.84
C VAL A 116 -22.40 -6.68 -2.38
N TRP A 117 -21.49 -6.23 -1.50
CA TRP A 117 -21.83 -6.12 -0.08
C TRP A 117 -22.70 -4.90 0.25
N LYS A 118 -22.75 -3.90 -0.63
CA LYS A 118 -23.68 -2.76 -0.55
C LYS A 118 -25.05 -3.04 -1.18
N SER A 119 -25.14 -4.05 -2.05
CA SER A 119 -26.40 -4.40 -2.71
C SER A 119 -27.43 -4.95 -1.71
N THR A 120 -28.71 -4.75 -2.01
CA THR A 120 -29.85 -5.39 -1.34
C THR A 120 -30.55 -6.39 -2.26
N HIS A 121 -29.91 -6.79 -3.36
CA HIS A 121 -30.55 -7.56 -4.40
C HIS A 121 -30.89 -8.98 -3.94
N GLN A 122 -32.17 -9.36 -4.12
CA GLN A 122 -32.71 -10.66 -3.74
C GLN A 122 -31.98 -11.88 -4.33
N ALA A 123 -31.28 -11.71 -5.46
CA ALA A 123 -30.50 -12.79 -6.08
C ALA A 123 -29.29 -13.22 -5.24
N LEU A 124 -28.76 -12.33 -4.39
CA LEU A 124 -27.66 -12.62 -3.50
C LEU A 124 -28.13 -13.35 -2.25
N LYS A 125 -27.58 -14.53 -2.05
CA LYS A 125 -27.68 -15.28 -0.78
C LYS A 125 -26.75 -14.69 0.29
N PRO A 126 -27.04 -14.85 1.59
CA PRO A 126 -26.22 -14.35 2.71
C PRO A 126 -24.71 -14.61 2.55
N TYR A 127 -24.32 -15.79 2.06
CA TYR A 127 -22.91 -16.12 1.87
C TYR A 127 -22.19 -15.23 0.85
N HIS A 128 -22.87 -14.68 -0.16
CA HIS A 128 -22.22 -13.84 -1.16
C HIS A 128 -21.71 -12.55 -0.52
N TYR A 129 -22.49 -11.98 0.40
CA TYR A 129 -22.14 -10.78 1.14
C TYR A 129 -20.91 -11.05 2.03
N ILE A 130 -20.96 -12.13 2.81
CA ILE A 130 -19.88 -12.53 3.72
C ILE A 130 -18.60 -12.80 2.92
N ARG A 131 -18.68 -13.58 1.84
CA ARG A 131 -17.53 -13.88 0.98
C ARG A 131 -16.98 -12.65 0.28
N ALA A 132 -17.83 -11.72 -0.16
CA ALA A 132 -17.38 -10.48 -0.77
C ALA A 132 -16.59 -9.61 0.22
N LEU A 133 -17.06 -9.53 1.48
CA LEU A 133 -16.36 -8.85 2.57
C LEU A 133 -15.02 -9.51 2.89
N CYS A 134 -14.99 -10.83 3.11
CA CYS A 134 -13.74 -11.59 3.34
C CYS A 134 -12.75 -11.44 2.18
N SER A 135 -13.26 -11.56 0.96
CA SER A 135 -12.48 -11.40 -0.27
C SER A 135 -11.87 -10.01 -0.41
N SER A 136 -12.57 -8.97 0.03
CA SER A 136 -12.00 -7.62 0.06
C SER A 136 -11.07 -7.39 1.23
N ALA A 137 -11.30 -8.01 2.39
CA ALA A 137 -10.33 -8.01 3.48
C ALA A 137 -9.00 -8.60 3.02
N ILE A 138 -9.01 -9.70 2.27
CA ILE A 138 -7.80 -10.25 1.64
C ILE A 138 -7.15 -9.21 0.71
N ALA A 139 -7.92 -8.54 -0.15
CA ALA A 139 -7.37 -7.53 -1.06
C ALA A 139 -6.74 -6.33 -0.33
N TYR A 140 -7.40 -5.80 0.69
CA TYR A 140 -6.89 -4.68 1.50
C TYR A 140 -5.62 -5.09 2.27
N ASN A 141 -5.62 -6.29 2.86
CA ASN A 141 -4.44 -6.84 3.50
C ASN A 141 -3.27 -6.97 2.52
N GLN A 142 -3.52 -7.44 1.28
CA GLN A 142 -2.49 -7.51 0.24
C GLN A 142 -1.95 -6.13 -0.18
N LEU A 143 -2.79 -5.10 -0.13
CA LEU A 143 -2.41 -3.71 -0.39
C LEU A 143 -1.68 -3.03 0.79
N GLY A 144 -1.48 -3.72 1.93
CA GLY A 144 -0.80 -3.16 3.11
C GLY A 144 -1.72 -2.35 4.02
N ASP A 145 -3.02 -2.60 3.97
CA ASP A 145 -4.00 -1.98 4.87
C ASP A 145 -4.71 -3.06 5.70
N PRO A 146 -4.01 -3.66 6.69
CA PRO A 146 -4.59 -4.68 7.56
C PRO A 146 -5.73 -4.12 8.42
N LYS A 147 -5.68 -2.84 8.80
CA LYS A 147 -6.72 -2.18 9.59
C LYS A 147 -8.06 -2.21 8.86
N LYS A 148 -8.09 -1.78 7.59
CA LYS A 148 -9.30 -1.84 6.79
C LYS A 148 -9.76 -3.28 6.55
N ALA A 149 -8.84 -4.22 6.42
CA ALA A 149 -9.18 -5.63 6.30
C ALA A 149 -9.92 -6.15 7.54
N LEU A 150 -9.46 -5.80 8.75
CA LEU A 150 -10.14 -6.18 10.00
C LEU A 150 -11.52 -5.55 10.13
N GLU A 151 -11.68 -4.27 9.80
CA GLU A 151 -13.00 -3.61 9.81
C GLU A 151 -14.02 -4.33 8.91
N LEU A 152 -13.59 -4.84 7.76
CA LEU A 152 -14.44 -5.58 6.84
C LEU A 152 -14.82 -6.96 7.38
N LEU A 153 -13.91 -7.62 8.10
CA LEU A 153 -14.18 -8.90 8.75
C LEU A 153 -15.16 -8.73 9.92
N ASP A 154 -15.08 -7.63 10.67
CA ASP A 154 -16.03 -7.30 11.73
C ASP A 154 -17.43 -7.03 11.16
N GLN A 155 -17.51 -6.39 9.99
CA GLN A 155 -18.78 -6.24 9.26
C GLN A 155 -19.32 -7.59 8.79
N ALA A 156 -18.46 -8.50 8.36
CA ALA A 156 -18.85 -9.84 7.95
C ALA A 156 -19.44 -10.62 9.14
N GLU A 157 -18.79 -10.54 10.30
CA GLU A 157 -19.22 -11.18 11.55
C GLU A 157 -20.59 -10.66 12.01
N LYS A 158 -20.80 -9.33 12.01
CA LYS A 158 -22.09 -8.71 12.37
C LYS A 158 -23.25 -9.10 11.45
N LYS A 159 -22.96 -9.37 10.16
CA LYS A 159 -23.96 -9.81 9.18
C LYS A 159 -24.23 -11.32 9.21
N THR A 160 -23.46 -12.06 10.01
CA THR A 160 -23.52 -13.51 10.04
C THR A 160 -24.36 -13.96 11.23
N ASP A 161 -25.62 -14.34 10.98
CA ASP A 161 -26.50 -14.94 12.01
C ASP A 161 -26.16 -16.42 12.30
N SER A 162 -25.17 -16.99 11.63
CA SER A 162 -24.91 -18.44 11.62
C SER A 162 -23.43 -18.79 11.71
N HIS A 163 -23.07 -19.73 12.59
CA HIS A 163 -21.72 -20.29 12.72
C HIS A 163 -21.14 -20.89 11.41
N LEU A 164 -21.97 -21.06 10.37
CA LEU A 164 -21.59 -21.69 9.10
C LEU A 164 -20.44 -20.99 8.35
N TYR A 165 -20.24 -19.68 8.57
CA TYR A 165 -19.19 -18.90 7.88
C TYR A 165 -18.10 -18.36 8.82
N GLN A 166 -18.21 -18.65 10.12
CA GLN A 166 -17.27 -18.16 11.12
C GLN A 166 -15.85 -18.66 10.83
N THR A 167 -15.70 -19.93 10.47
CA THR A 167 -14.38 -20.50 10.13
C THR A 167 -13.72 -19.79 8.94
N GLU A 168 -14.51 -19.36 7.94
CA GLU A 168 -13.97 -18.62 6.79
C GLU A 168 -13.48 -17.23 7.22
N ILE A 169 -14.26 -16.53 8.05
CA ILE A 169 -13.89 -15.22 8.63
C ILE A 169 -12.64 -15.35 9.50
N ASP A 170 -12.62 -16.32 10.42
CA ASP A 170 -11.52 -16.55 11.36
C ASP A 170 -10.22 -16.88 10.62
N ASN A 171 -10.28 -17.71 9.57
CA ASN A 171 -9.10 -18.04 8.77
C ASN A 171 -8.51 -16.81 8.08
N VAL A 172 -9.36 -15.94 7.52
CA VAL A 172 -8.89 -14.69 6.91
C VAL A 172 -8.36 -13.75 7.99
N ARG A 173 -9.05 -13.64 9.14
CA ARG A 173 -8.62 -12.81 10.27
C ARG A 173 -7.25 -13.23 10.80
N LEU A 174 -6.98 -14.53 10.93
CA LEU A 174 -5.66 -15.04 11.30
C LEU A 174 -4.58 -14.61 10.30
N GLN A 175 -4.84 -14.68 8.98
CA GLN A 175 -3.90 -14.23 7.96
C GLN A 175 -3.64 -12.71 8.02
N VAL A 176 -4.67 -11.91 8.31
CA VAL A 176 -4.54 -10.47 8.49
C VAL A 176 -3.74 -10.15 9.75
N ASN A 177 -4.08 -10.76 10.88
CA ASN A 177 -3.41 -10.54 12.17
C ASN A 177 -1.93 -10.93 12.14
N VAL A 178 -1.56 -12.02 11.45
CA VAL A 178 -0.14 -12.39 11.30
C VAL A 178 0.63 -11.31 10.55
N ARG A 179 0.02 -10.71 9.52
CA ARG A 179 0.65 -9.64 8.75
C ARG A 179 0.65 -8.32 9.51
N GLU A 180 -0.46 -7.96 10.17
CA GLU A 180 -0.55 -6.79 11.04
C GLU A 180 0.47 -6.88 12.16
N LYS A 181 0.62 -8.04 12.81
CA LYS A 181 1.64 -8.28 13.82
C LYS A 181 3.05 -8.20 13.24
N ALA A 182 3.31 -8.77 12.07
CA ALA A 182 4.61 -8.64 11.40
C ALA A 182 4.92 -7.21 10.92
N GLU A 183 3.89 -6.41 10.63
CA GLU A 183 4.01 -4.98 10.30
C GLU A 183 4.21 -4.16 11.58
N ALA A 184 3.51 -4.48 12.68
CA ALA A 184 3.68 -3.87 13.99
C ALA A 184 5.02 -4.22 14.65
N GLU A 185 5.53 -5.45 14.46
CA GLU A 185 6.88 -5.86 14.89
C GLU A 185 7.97 -5.14 14.06
N LYS A 186 7.68 -4.73 12.82
CA LYS A 186 8.54 -3.82 12.06
C LYS A 186 8.40 -2.35 12.46
N ASP A 187 7.32 -2.02 13.16
CA ASP A 187 6.99 -0.71 13.72
C ASP A 187 7.36 -0.60 15.21
N GLU A 188 8.04 -1.60 15.79
CA GLU A 188 8.72 -1.42 17.08
C GLU A 188 9.68 -0.23 16.93
N CYS A 189 9.81 0.59 17.98
CA CYS A 189 10.69 1.75 17.97
C CYS A 189 12.16 1.31 17.86
N LEU A 190 12.63 1.05 16.64
CA LEU A 190 13.99 0.58 16.34
C LEU A 190 15.02 1.72 16.38
N PHE A 191 14.57 2.97 16.51
CA PHE A 191 15.40 4.15 16.43
C PHE A 191 15.18 5.08 17.63
N LEU A 192 16.22 5.83 17.94
CA LEU A 192 16.21 6.89 18.93
C LEU A 192 16.39 8.23 18.21
N LEU A 193 15.44 9.13 18.46
CA LEU A 193 15.58 10.55 18.14
C LEU A 193 16.28 11.24 19.31
N ILE A 194 17.42 11.85 19.03
CA ILE A 194 18.17 12.67 19.98
C ILE A 194 17.96 14.14 19.60
N GLU A 195 17.34 14.89 20.50
CA GLU A 195 17.15 16.35 20.40
C GLU A 195 17.72 16.98 21.65
N GLU A 196 18.85 17.69 21.55
CA GLU A 196 19.54 18.29 22.70
C GLU A 196 19.75 17.26 23.85
N ASN A 197 18.93 17.34 24.90
CA ASN A 197 18.95 16.48 26.09
C ASN A 197 17.83 15.42 26.14
N ARG A 198 16.97 15.36 25.12
CA ARG A 198 15.86 14.42 25.04
C ARG A 198 16.20 13.25 24.14
N ARG A 199 15.70 12.08 24.53
CA ARG A 199 15.80 10.84 23.77
C ARG A 199 14.39 10.29 23.66
N LEU A 200 13.89 10.23 22.44
CA LEU A 200 12.55 9.74 22.14
C LEU A 200 12.68 8.48 21.30
N PRO A 201 12.12 7.35 21.73
CA PRO A 201 12.00 6.18 20.85
C PRO A 201 11.06 6.53 19.72
N ILE A 202 11.46 6.24 18.48
CA ILE A 202 10.68 6.51 17.27
C ILE A 202 10.68 5.28 16.35
N THR A 203 9.61 5.10 15.58
CA THR A 203 9.51 4.02 14.59
C THR A 203 10.33 4.32 13.33
N TYR A 204 10.52 3.33 12.47
CA TYR A 204 11.18 3.55 11.17
C TYR A 204 10.39 4.55 10.30
N GLY A 205 9.06 4.51 10.36
CA GLY A 205 8.17 5.41 9.62
C GLY A 205 8.33 6.86 10.09
N GLU A 206 8.25 7.10 11.41
CA GLU A 206 8.48 8.42 12.00
C GLU A 206 9.88 8.96 11.64
N ALA A 207 10.89 8.07 11.63
CA ALA A 207 12.23 8.45 11.23
C ALA A 207 12.37 8.82 9.73
N CYS A 208 11.56 8.22 8.83
CA CYS A 208 11.49 8.63 7.43
C CYS A 208 10.89 10.02 7.29
N GLU A 209 9.73 10.25 7.93
CA GLU A 209 9.02 11.53 7.87
C GLU A 209 9.90 12.67 8.39
N LEU A 210 10.58 12.46 9.51
CA LEU A 210 11.51 13.44 10.07
C LEU A 210 12.66 13.78 9.10
N ALA A 211 13.23 12.79 8.42
CA ALA A 211 14.36 13.00 7.51
C ALA A 211 13.98 13.64 6.16
N GLU A 212 12.72 13.52 5.74
CA GLU A 212 12.24 13.97 4.41
C GLU A 212 11.53 15.33 4.44
N GLU A 213 10.96 15.76 5.56
CA GLU A 213 10.00 16.88 5.57
C GLU A 213 10.39 18.08 6.45
N ASP A 214 11.53 18.06 7.14
CA ASP A 214 11.81 19.05 8.18
C ASP A 214 12.86 20.12 7.81
N ASP A 215 12.39 21.18 7.14
CA ASP A 215 13.19 22.40 6.89
C ASP A 215 13.52 23.19 8.18
N GLN A 216 12.98 22.79 9.34
CA GLN A 216 13.20 23.47 10.62
C GLN A 216 14.37 22.89 11.41
N TYR A 217 14.92 21.74 11.01
CA TYR A 217 16.02 21.08 11.70
C TYR A 217 17.14 20.68 10.75
N VAL A 218 18.35 20.59 11.27
CA VAL A 218 19.43 19.84 10.63
C VAL A 218 19.45 18.42 11.19
N ILE A 219 19.51 17.42 10.33
CA ILE A 219 19.28 16.03 10.74
C ILE A 219 20.47 15.18 10.35
N LEU A 220 21.07 14.53 11.35
CA LEU A 220 22.00 13.43 11.13
C LEU A 220 21.25 12.10 11.21
N ASP A 221 20.92 11.56 10.04
CA ASP A 221 20.22 10.28 9.89
C ASP A 221 21.22 9.13 9.76
N MET A 222 21.18 8.19 10.70
CA MET A 222 22.09 7.04 10.78
C MET A 222 21.38 5.71 10.63
N ARG A 223 20.17 5.66 10.05
CA ARG A 223 19.39 4.42 9.92
C ARG A 223 20.07 3.35 9.06
N ARG A 224 20.89 3.77 8.08
CA ARG A 224 21.64 2.89 7.16
C ARG A 224 23.03 3.48 6.89
N ASN A 225 23.19 4.10 5.73
CA ASN A 225 24.35 4.95 5.45
C ASN A 225 24.07 6.32 6.06
N ALA A 226 25.01 6.85 6.83
CA ALA A 226 24.78 8.12 7.49
C ALA A 226 24.63 9.25 6.46
N VAL A 227 23.53 9.98 6.54
CA VAL A 227 23.24 11.15 5.71
C VAL A 227 23.02 12.34 6.64
N PHE A 228 23.62 13.47 6.27
CA PHE A 228 23.33 14.75 6.91
C PHE A 228 22.40 15.54 6.00
N HIS A 229 21.23 15.87 6.52
CA HIS A 229 20.22 16.72 5.89
C HIS A 229 20.36 18.13 6.47
N GLY A 230 20.73 19.09 5.63
CA GLY A 230 20.67 20.51 5.98
C GLY A 230 19.65 21.25 5.13
N PRO A 231 19.41 22.54 5.42
CA PRO A 231 18.32 23.33 4.80
C PRO A 231 18.42 23.46 3.28
N CYS A 232 19.60 23.26 2.68
CA CYS A 232 19.79 23.42 1.23
C CYS A 232 20.05 22.11 0.49
N ASP A 233 20.60 21.09 1.16
CA ASP A 233 21.05 19.85 0.51
C ASP A 233 21.25 18.72 1.53
N SER A 234 21.28 17.48 1.04
CA SER A 234 21.51 16.27 1.82
C SER A 234 22.76 15.54 1.34
N VAL A 235 23.71 15.27 2.25
CA VAL A 235 25.00 14.69 1.89
C VAL A 235 25.33 13.42 2.68
N PRO A 236 25.78 12.34 2.02
CA PRO A 236 26.25 11.15 2.72
C PRO A 236 27.59 11.40 3.42
N LEU A 237 27.73 10.87 4.64
CA LEU A 237 28.92 11.01 5.47
C LEU A 237 29.55 9.63 5.79
N PRO A 238 30.87 9.45 5.60
CA PRO A 238 31.59 8.28 6.09
C PRO A 238 31.65 8.23 7.63
N ASP A 239 31.71 7.03 8.21
CA ASP A 239 31.64 6.77 9.65
C ASP A 239 32.50 7.69 10.52
N ARG A 240 33.74 7.94 10.11
CA ARG A 240 34.67 8.79 10.89
C ARG A 240 34.26 10.26 10.90
N LEU A 241 33.63 10.76 9.84
CA LEU A 241 33.05 12.10 9.80
C LEU A 241 31.74 12.18 10.58
N VAL A 242 30.97 11.09 10.62
CA VAL A 242 29.76 10.97 11.46
C VAL A 242 30.12 11.11 12.92
N LYS A 243 31.09 10.34 13.43
CA LYS A 243 31.56 10.46 14.83
C LYS A 243 32.00 11.88 15.17
N LEU A 244 32.75 12.52 14.26
CA LEU A 244 33.20 13.89 14.45
C LEU A 244 32.04 14.88 14.51
N LEU A 245 31.07 14.76 13.61
CA LEU A 245 29.90 15.63 13.59
C LEU A 245 29.01 15.41 14.82
N GLN A 246 28.76 14.16 15.22
CA GLN A 246 28.03 13.83 16.44
C GLN A 246 28.67 14.46 17.68
N CYS A 247 30.01 14.38 17.81
CA CYS A 247 30.75 14.99 18.91
C CYS A 247 30.49 16.50 19.01
N LEU A 248 30.45 17.20 17.86
CA LEU A 248 30.17 18.63 17.81
C LEU A 248 28.70 18.96 18.13
N LEU A 249 27.75 18.20 17.56
CA LEU A 249 26.32 18.41 17.76
C LEU A 249 25.94 18.20 19.23
N LYS A 250 26.34 17.07 19.83
CA LYS A 250 26.03 16.74 21.24
C LYS A 250 26.57 17.76 22.25
N ALA A 251 27.62 18.49 21.89
CA ALA A 251 28.20 19.50 22.74
C ALA A 251 27.64 20.90 22.49
N ALA A 252 26.92 21.13 21.38
CA ALA A 252 26.37 22.42 21.04
C ALA A 252 25.46 22.95 22.17
N PRO A 253 25.51 24.25 22.49
CA PRO A 253 26.31 25.32 21.86
C PRO A 253 27.73 25.46 22.46
N ASN A 254 28.18 24.53 23.30
CA ASN A 254 29.49 24.61 23.95
C ASN A 254 30.63 24.22 23.00
N VAL A 255 31.84 24.66 23.35
CA VAL A 255 33.07 24.30 22.62
C VAL A 255 33.45 22.87 22.97
N ARG A 256 33.68 22.03 21.95
CA ARG A 256 34.35 20.75 22.13
C ARG A 256 35.85 20.89 22.03
N GLU A 257 36.54 20.42 23.07
CA GLU A 257 38.00 20.55 23.18
C GLU A 257 38.72 19.50 22.34
N TYR A 258 39.96 19.79 21.93
CA TYR A 258 40.78 18.85 21.14
C TYR A 258 40.99 17.50 21.84
N SER A 259 41.06 17.46 23.18
CA SER A 259 41.12 16.21 23.94
C SER A 259 39.88 15.35 23.73
N ASP A 260 38.69 15.94 23.86
CA ASP A 260 37.43 15.23 23.77
C ASP A 260 37.15 14.75 22.35
N ILE A 261 37.42 15.61 21.35
CA ILE A 261 37.28 15.24 19.94
C ILE A 261 38.17 14.04 19.60
N ARG A 262 39.38 13.98 20.15
CA ARG A 262 40.29 12.85 19.94
C ARG A 262 39.77 11.57 20.60
N ALA A 263 39.38 11.67 21.86
CA ALA A 263 38.85 10.53 22.62
C ALA A 263 37.60 9.93 21.96
N GLU A 264 36.64 10.76 21.53
CA GLU A 264 35.36 10.27 20.97
C GLU A 264 35.51 9.74 19.53
N VAL A 265 36.35 10.36 18.70
CA VAL A 265 36.47 9.98 17.28
C VAL A 265 37.49 8.86 17.05
N TRP A 266 38.57 8.80 17.86
CA TRP A 266 39.68 7.84 17.70
C TRP A 266 39.90 6.90 18.89
N GLY A 267 39.30 7.16 20.06
CA GLY A 267 39.46 6.34 21.26
C GLY A 267 40.62 6.77 22.17
N GLU A 268 40.56 6.37 23.45
CA GLU A 268 41.64 6.60 24.42
C GLU A 268 42.83 5.67 24.12
N GLY A 269 43.90 6.21 23.53
CA GLY A 269 45.15 5.46 23.30
C GLY A 269 45.88 5.76 21.99
N GLU A 270 45.24 6.44 21.04
CA GLU A 270 45.92 6.89 19.82
C GLU A 270 46.59 8.27 20.03
N ASP A 271 47.90 8.39 19.74
CA ASP A 271 48.63 9.68 19.76
C ASP A 271 48.25 10.54 18.54
N VAL A 272 47.00 11.00 18.52
CA VAL A 272 46.45 11.87 17.48
C VAL A 272 46.83 13.31 17.79
N ARG A 273 47.55 13.93 16.86
CA ARG A 273 47.91 15.36 16.92
C ARG A 273 46.74 16.25 16.48
N ASP A 274 46.65 17.45 17.02
CA ASP A 274 45.62 18.45 16.68
C ASP A 274 45.54 18.75 15.18
N ASP A 275 46.65 18.67 14.45
CA ASP A 275 46.66 18.87 13.00
C ASP A 275 45.85 17.82 12.23
N VAL A 276 45.72 16.61 12.77
CA VAL A 276 44.84 15.57 12.20
C VAL A 276 43.38 15.95 12.40
N VAL A 277 43.02 16.45 13.60
CA VAL A 277 41.68 16.96 13.91
C VAL A 277 41.33 18.11 12.96
N LYS A 278 42.23 19.09 12.79
CA LYS A 278 42.04 20.22 11.87
C LYS A 278 41.78 19.76 10.43
N LYS A 279 42.58 18.80 9.93
CA LYS A 279 42.39 18.21 8.58
C LYS A 279 41.04 17.50 8.44
N MET A 280 40.57 16.83 9.48
CA MET A 280 39.28 16.16 9.48
C MET A 280 38.10 17.14 9.55
N ILE A 281 38.21 18.19 10.34
CA ILE A 281 37.23 19.28 10.36
C ILE A 281 37.14 19.93 8.98
N GLU A 282 38.27 20.15 8.30
CA GLU A 282 38.26 20.72 6.96
C GLU A 282 37.59 19.80 5.94
N LYS A 283 37.76 18.48 6.06
CA LYS A 283 37.02 17.49 5.25
C LYS A 283 35.52 17.52 5.55
N LEU A 284 35.14 17.63 6.83
CA LEU A 284 33.75 17.71 7.25
C LEU A 284 33.10 18.98 6.69
N ARG A 285 33.73 20.14 6.88
CA ARG A 285 33.28 21.43 6.34
C ARG A 285 33.05 21.37 4.83
N LYS A 286 34.00 20.83 4.07
CA LYS A 286 33.85 20.68 2.60
C LYS A 286 32.67 19.81 2.20
N ARG A 287 32.33 18.79 2.99
CA ARG A 287 31.19 17.91 2.73
C ARG A 287 29.86 18.58 3.06
N LEU A 288 29.81 19.32 4.17
CA LEU A 288 28.60 19.99 4.63
C LEU A 288 28.35 21.35 3.95
N ALA A 289 29.31 21.87 3.19
CA ALA A 289 29.21 23.21 2.59
C ALA A 289 27.98 23.39 1.67
N SER A 290 27.52 22.33 0.97
CA SER A 290 26.32 22.44 0.12
C SER A 290 25.01 22.42 0.92
N CYS A 291 25.05 21.96 2.18
CA CYS A 291 23.87 21.84 3.03
C CYS A 291 23.39 23.17 3.61
N PHE A 292 24.21 24.22 3.55
CA PHE A 292 23.92 25.53 4.14
C PHE A 292 24.07 26.65 3.10
N SER A 293 23.25 27.69 3.24
CA SER A 293 23.37 28.93 2.47
C SER A 293 24.50 29.83 3.01
N GLU A 294 24.81 29.70 4.29
CA GLU A 294 25.87 30.44 4.98
C GLU A 294 27.23 29.73 4.86
N PRO A 295 28.35 30.48 4.96
CA PRO A 295 29.68 29.88 4.95
C PRO A 295 29.86 28.87 6.10
N ILE A 296 30.30 27.65 5.76
CA ILE A 296 30.40 26.53 6.71
C ILE A 296 31.39 26.78 7.87
N ASP A 297 32.30 27.74 7.73
CA ASP A 297 33.21 28.18 8.80
C ASP A 297 32.53 29.04 9.87
N GLN A 298 31.33 29.58 9.59
CA GLN A 298 30.44 30.21 10.55
C GLN A 298 29.58 29.17 11.29
N ILE A 299 29.29 28.03 10.67
CA ILE A 299 28.55 26.92 11.28
C ILE A 299 29.46 26.05 12.16
N ILE A 300 30.64 25.69 11.68
CA ILE A 300 31.64 24.95 12.45
C ILE A 300 32.77 25.92 12.78
N VAL A 301 32.71 26.58 13.93
CA VAL A 301 33.62 27.67 14.31
C VAL A 301 34.85 27.13 15.03
N ASN A 302 36.04 27.61 14.64
CA ASN A 302 37.27 27.33 15.36
C ASN A 302 37.40 28.25 16.57
N VAL A 303 37.61 27.69 17.74
CA VAL A 303 37.92 28.44 18.96
C VAL A 303 39.39 28.28 19.27
N ARG A 304 40.15 29.35 19.03
CA ARG A 304 41.62 29.36 19.04
C ARG A 304 42.18 28.74 20.32
N GLY A 305 43.00 27.70 20.15
CA GLY A 305 43.68 27.00 21.23
C GLY A 305 42.79 26.08 22.09
N ARG A 306 41.49 25.96 21.77
CA ARG A 306 40.56 25.10 22.52
C ARG A 306 40.02 23.95 21.69
N GLY A 307 39.43 24.25 20.52
CA GLY A 307 38.79 23.25 19.68
C GLY A 307 37.78 23.86 18.73
N TYR A 308 36.60 23.23 18.61
CA TYR A 308 35.56 23.61 17.65
C TYR A 308 34.19 23.67 18.30
N ARG A 309 33.32 24.52 17.74
CA ARG A 309 31.94 24.70 18.17
C ARG A 309 30.99 24.57 16.98
N TRP A 310 29.87 23.90 17.20
CA TRP A 310 28.73 23.96 16.29
C TRP A 310 27.88 25.19 16.63
N GLU A 311 27.77 26.11 15.69
CA GLU A 311 27.14 27.43 15.83
C GLU A 311 26.16 27.62 14.67
N CYS A 312 25.05 26.86 14.73
CA CYS A 312 23.95 26.96 13.79
C CYS A 312 22.70 27.42 14.54
N GLU A 313 21.94 28.35 13.96
CA GLU A 313 20.65 28.79 14.53
C GLU A 313 19.57 27.72 14.35
N ILE A 314 19.71 26.85 13.34
CA ILE A 314 18.79 25.75 13.07
C ILE A 314 19.07 24.62 14.09
N PRO A 315 18.07 24.19 14.89
CA PRO A 315 18.24 23.11 15.85
C PRO A 315 18.59 21.79 15.16
N TYR A 316 19.27 20.89 15.89
CA TYR A 316 19.70 19.61 15.33
C TYR A 316 18.90 18.43 15.87
N ARG A 317 18.80 17.38 15.06
CA ARG A 317 18.31 16.05 15.41
C ARG A 317 19.32 15.00 15.01
N ILE A 318 19.41 13.94 15.80
CA ILE A 318 20.17 12.73 15.43
C ILE A 318 19.21 11.55 15.49
N ILE A 319 19.10 10.82 14.39
CA ILE A 319 18.35 9.57 14.31
C ILE A 319 19.37 8.44 14.30
N VAL A 320 19.33 7.58 15.32
CA VAL A 320 20.27 6.46 15.47
C VAL A 320 19.51 5.17 15.73
N SER A 321 20.01 4.04 15.23
CA SER A 321 19.46 2.73 15.60
C SER A 321 19.63 2.47 17.10
N GLN A 322 18.62 1.88 17.73
CA GLN A 322 18.66 1.52 19.14
C GLN A 322 19.77 0.50 19.44
N ASP A 323 20.09 -0.39 18.50
CA ASP A 323 21.16 -1.39 18.64
C ASP A 323 22.57 -0.76 18.54
N ASP A 324 22.72 0.29 17.73
CA ASP A 324 23.97 1.02 17.57
C ASP A 324 24.25 1.99 18.74
N TYR A 325 23.24 2.28 19.55
CA TYR A 325 23.35 3.21 20.67
C TYR A 325 24.25 2.67 21.80
N GLU A 326 24.29 1.36 22.04
CA GLU A 326 25.17 0.76 23.05
C GLU A 326 26.68 0.88 22.73
N TYR A 327 27.03 1.20 21.48
CA TYR A 327 28.41 1.43 21.03
C TYR A 327 28.81 2.92 20.96
N VAL A 328 27.92 3.82 21.39
CA VAL A 328 28.06 5.28 21.30
C VAL A 328 28.17 5.96 22.68
N ILE A 329 28.23 5.18 23.76
CA ILE A 329 28.52 5.65 25.13
C ILE A 329 30.00 5.52 25.45
#